data_AF-A0A1I8A7P5-F1
#
_entry.id   AF-A0A1I8A7P5-F1
#
_cell.length_a   1.000
_cell.length_b   1.000
_cell.length_c   1.000
_cell.angle_alpha   90.00
_cell.angle_beta   90.00
_cell.angle_gamma   90.00
#
_symmetry.space_group_name_H-M   'P 1'
#
loop_
_entity.id
_entity.type
_entity.pdbx_description
1 polymer ?
#
loop_
_entity_poly.entity_id
_entity_poly.type
_entity_poly.pdbx_seq_one_letter_code
_entity_poly.pdbx_strand_id
1 'polypeptide(L)'
;MICPEFRHLMNGIEYAMSFNTNPNKWLLVNFDCSTMWVKDRFKLTQALVVDPLYLQHSWMDKAIDYRHWGIPLSRRFRSLKLWFVIRMYGVEGLQKYIREHVRLAKKMEGLLRGDERFEIVGDVIMGLVCFRMRGSNEDNQCLLTKLNSSGRIHMVPASLGDRFVIRFCVCQENATDRDIEVAYDIIKQTTLQVLHESVAEPLVEEAELESLEEKAYSLEEKLQSRNVSCRSDCVVGCQHETTTMPVPDFARILRELNIESR
;
A
#
# COMPACT_ATOMS: atom_id res chain seq x y z
N MET A 1 -10.58 23.17 -4.24
CA MET A 1 -11.59 22.09 -4.21
C MET A 1 -12.71 22.46 -5.17
N ILE A 2 -13.07 21.57 -6.10
CA ILE A 2 -14.08 21.89 -7.12
C ILE A 2 -15.50 21.86 -6.56
N CYS A 3 -15.79 20.99 -5.58
CA CYS A 3 -17.07 20.98 -4.85
C CYS A 3 -17.08 22.09 -3.78
N PRO A 4 -18.06 23.02 -3.82
CA PRO A 4 -18.13 24.14 -2.87
C PRO A 4 -18.14 23.74 -1.40
N GLU A 5 -18.86 22.67 -1.04
CA GLU A 5 -19.02 22.18 0.32
C GLU A 5 -17.70 21.72 0.97
N PHE A 6 -16.70 21.33 0.18
CA PHE A 6 -15.36 20.94 0.67
C PHE A 6 -14.33 22.07 0.59
N ARG A 7 -14.70 23.28 0.14
CA ARG A 7 -13.74 24.39 0.00
C ARG A 7 -13.20 24.90 1.33
N HIS A 8 -13.93 24.69 2.43
CA HIS A 8 -13.47 25.05 3.76
C HIS A 8 -12.17 24.33 4.15
N LEU A 9 -11.88 23.15 3.58
CA LEU A 9 -10.61 22.44 3.75
C LEU A 9 -9.40 23.20 3.16
N MET A 10 -9.65 24.22 2.34
CA MET A 10 -8.63 25.10 1.76
C MET A 10 -8.62 26.50 2.39
N ASN A 11 -9.32 26.72 3.51
CA ASN A 11 -9.24 28.00 4.21
C ASN A 11 -7.78 28.29 4.60
N GLY A 12 -7.28 29.49 4.29
CA GLY A 12 -5.89 29.87 4.48
C GLY A 12 -4.97 29.60 3.28
N ILE A 13 -5.51 29.11 2.15
CA ILE A 13 -4.72 28.89 0.93
C ILE A 13 -4.06 30.18 0.40
N GLU A 14 -4.63 31.35 0.69
CA GLU A 14 -4.10 32.67 0.34
C GLU A 14 -2.73 32.97 0.95
N TYR A 15 -2.39 32.31 2.07
CA TYR A 15 -1.09 32.39 2.74
C TYR A 15 -0.04 31.47 2.10
N ALA A 16 -0.45 30.49 1.28
CA ALA A 16 0.47 29.57 0.63
C ALA A 16 1.28 30.26 -0.48
N MET A 17 2.57 29.93 -0.57
CA MET A 17 3.44 30.39 -1.67
C MET A 17 3.31 29.51 -2.92
N SER A 18 2.87 28.27 -2.75
CA SER A 18 2.62 27.31 -3.82
C SER A 18 1.56 26.30 -3.42
N PHE A 19 0.87 25.74 -4.39
CA PHE A 19 -0.13 24.68 -4.20
C PHE A 19 0.04 23.62 -5.29
N ASN A 20 0.01 22.34 -4.91
CA ASN A 20 0.05 21.23 -5.85
C ASN A 20 -1.14 20.30 -5.60
N THR A 21 -1.73 19.81 -6.68
CA THR A 21 -2.67 18.69 -6.62
C THR A 21 -2.51 17.81 -7.85
N ASN A 22 -3.09 16.62 -7.77
CA ASN A 22 -2.90 15.53 -8.72
C ASN A 22 -4.23 15.15 -9.36
N PRO A 23 -4.58 15.74 -10.53
CA PRO A 23 -5.72 15.29 -11.33
C PRO A 23 -5.69 13.79 -11.64
N ASN A 24 -4.49 13.20 -11.70
CA ASN A 24 -4.33 11.76 -11.91
C ASN A 24 -4.60 10.87 -10.71
N LYS A 25 -5.05 11.41 -9.58
CA LYS A 25 -5.54 10.62 -8.45
C LYS A 25 -7.06 10.49 -8.47
N TRP A 26 -7.76 11.62 -8.54
CA TRP A 26 -9.20 11.64 -8.27
C TRP A 26 -9.97 12.63 -9.14
N LEU A 27 -9.45 12.89 -10.34
CA LEU A 27 -10.08 13.76 -11.34
C LEU A 27 -10.11 13.10 -12.73
N LEU A 28 -10.10 11.77 -12.79
CA LEU A 28 -10.26 10.97 -14.01
C LEU A 28 -9.22 11.23 -15.12
N VAL A 29 -8.05 11.79 -14.78
CA VAL A 29 -6.95 11.97 -15.72
C VAL A 29 -5.96 10.82 -15.58
N ASN A 30 -5.62 10.11 -16.65
CA ASN A 30 -4.60 9.06 -16.56
C ASN A 30 -3.21 9.61 -16.15
N PHE A 31 -2.43 8.81 -15.44
CA PHE A 31 -1.04 9.13 -15.07
C PHE A 31 -0.19 9.42 -16.32
N ASP A 32 0.76 10.36 -16.33
CA ASP A 32 1.13 11.35 -15.31
C ASP A 32 0.31 12.65 -15.45
N CYS A 33 -0.21 13.21 -14.35
CA CYS A 33 -0.81 14.55 -14.37
C CYS A 33 -0.81 15.16 -12.97
N SER A 34 0.11 16.10 -12.74
CA SER A 34 0.20 16.91 -11.54
C SER A 34 0.14 18.38 -11.95
N THR A 35 -0.65 19.16 -11.23
CA THR A 35 -0.83 20.59 -11.47
C THR A 35 -0.32 21.37 -10.28
N MET A 36 0.53 22.36 -10.55
CA MET A 36 1.16 23.20 -9.54
C MET A 36 0.87 24.67 -9.86
N TRP A 37 0.55 25.42 -8.82
CA TRP A 37 0.42 26.87 -8.84
C TRP A 37 1.45 27.46 -7.89
N VAL A 38 2.02 28.60 -8.28
CA VAL A 38 2.95 29.38 -7.45
C VAL A 38 2.46 30.82 -7.40
N LYS A 39 2.60 31.45 -6.24
CA LYS A 39 2.20 32.85 -6.01
C LYS A 39 3.16 33.81 -6.71
N ASP A 40 4.45 33.47 -6.70
CA ASP A 40 5.51 34.22 -7.36
C ASP A 40 6.26 33.29 -8.32
N ARG A 41 6.05 33.51 -9.62
CA ARG A 41 6.71 32.72 -10.66
C ARG A 41 8.21 32.97 -10.72
N PHE A 42 8.68 34.18 -10.40
CA PHE A 42 10.08 34.55 -10.56
C PHE A 42 10.96 33.79 -9.58
N LYS A 43 10.49 33.60 -8.34
CA LYS A 43 11.17 32.76 -7.35
C LYS A 43 11.38 31.31 -7.81
N LEU A 44 10.40 30.75 -8.52
CA LEU A 44 10.52 29.42 -9.10
C LEU A 44 11.48 29.43 -10.30
N THR A 45 11.24 30.32 -11.27
CA THR A 45 11.97 30.30 -12.54
C THR A 45 13.43 30.68 -12.36
N GLN A 46 13.76 31.65 -11.50
CA GLN A 46 15.14 32.10 -11.25
C GLN A 46 16.04 30.95 -10.76
N ALA A 47 15.49 30.02 -9.97
CA ALA A 47 16.22 28.85 -9.50
C ALA A 47 16.47 27.79 -10.59
N LEU A 48 15.73 27.85 -11.71
CA LEU A 48 15.69 26.84 -12.77
C LEU A 48 16.01 27.43 -14.17
N VAL A 49 16.62 28.62 -14.23
CA VAL A 49 16.98 29.27 -15.49
C VAL A 49 18.03 28.43 -16.24
N VAL A 50 17.77 28.21 -17.52
CA VAL A 50 18.68 27.57 -18.48
C VAL A 50 18.51 28.30 -19.82
N ASP A 51 19.50 29.10 -20.22
CA ASP A 51 19.40 29.97 -21.41
C ASP A 51 20.58 29.82 -22.40
N PRO A 52 20.80 28.63 -23.00
CA PRO A 52 21.76 28.48 -24.08
C PRO A 52 21.23 29.10 -25.37
N LEU A 53 22.13 29.61 -26.22
CA LEU A 53 21.80 30.32 -27.47
C LEU A 53 20.82 29.57 -28.39
N TYR A 54 20.95 28.24 -28.49
CA TYR A 54 20.09 27.42 -29.36
C TYR A 54 18.64 27.27 -28.87
N LEU A 55 18.35 27.75 -27.67
CA LEU A 55 17.02 27.75 -27.05
C LEU A 55 16.36 29.14 -27.07
N GLN A 56 17.07 30.17 -27.54
CA GLN A 56 16.55 31.54 -27.59
C GLN A 56 15.61 31.74 -28.78
N HIS A 57 14.62 32.62 -28.61
CA HIS A 57 13.66 32.98 -29.65
C HIS A 57 13.16 34.43 -29.48
N SER A 58 12.57 35.00 -30.52
CA SER A 58 12.12 36.41 -30.55
C SER A 58 10.95 36.76 -29.63
N TRP A 59 10.43 35.81 -28.85
CA TRP A 59 9.24 35.97 -28.02
C TRP A 59 9.49 35.75 -26.51
N MET A 60 10.75 35.67 -26.08
CA MET A 60 11.10 35.36 -24.68
C MET A 60 10.48 36.36 -23.69
N ASP A 61 10.34 37.63 -24.05
CA ASP A 61 9.75 38.66 -23.17
C ASP A 61 8.21 38.62 -23.12
N LYS A 62 7.57 37.88 -24.05
CA LYS A 62 6.10 37.86 -24.22
C LYS A 62 5.48 36.51 -23.89
N ALA A 63 6.22 35.41 -24.05
CA ALA A 63 5.74 34.05 -23.87
C ALA A 63 6.27 33.45 -22.55
N ILE A 64 5.50 32.52 -21.98
CA ILE A 64 5.95 31.75 -20.82
C ILE A 64 6.68 30.50 -21.29
N ASP A 65 7.96 30.45 -20.98
CA ASP A 65 8.81 29.29 -21.23
C ASP A 65 8.76 28.29 -20.07
N TYR A 66 7.95 27.24 -20.24
CA TYR A 66 7.79 26.19 -19.24
C TYR A 66 9.05 25.34 -18.98
N ARG A 67 10.13 25.51 -19.74
CA ARG A 67 11.43 24.89 -19.42
C ARG A 67 11.98 25.37 -18.08
N HIS A 68 11.66 26.60 -17.67
CA HIS A 68 12.09 27.17 -16.39
C HIS A 68 11.17 26.78 -15.21
N TRP A 69 10.17 25.94 -15.46
CA TRP A 69 9.15 25.57 -14.46
C TRP A 69 9.31 24.14 -13.92
N GLY A 70 10.35 23.43 -14.37
CA GLY A 70 10.62 22.07 -13.94
C GLY A 70 12.08 21.71 -14.15
N ILE A 71 12.46 20.56 -13.60
CA ILE A 71 13.83 20.05 -13.67
C ILE A 71 14.20 19.64 -15.11
N PRO A 72 13.38 18.88 -15.86
CA PRO A 72 13.75 18.49 -17.22
C PRO A 72 13.41 19.59 -18.24
N LEU A 73 14.27 19.72 -19.27
CA LEU A 73 14.03 20.61 -20.42
C LEU A 73 12.83 20.15 -21.25
N SER A 74 12.84 18.87 -21.67
CA SER A 74 11.80 18.30 -22.53
C SER A 74 10.50 18.04 -21.78
N ARG A 75 9.37 18.37 -22.39
CA ARG A 75 8.03 18.14 -21.81
C ARG A 75 7.03 17.67 -22.85
N ARG A 76 6.14 16.76 -22.43
CA ARG A 76 5.00 16.27 -23.24
C ARG A 76 3.82 17.24 -23.16
N PHE A 77 2.90 17.15 -24.11
CA PHE A 77 1.67 17.97 -24.15
C PHE A 77 0.58 17.43 -23.19
N ARG A 78 0.89 17.41 -21.89
CA ARG A 78 0.02 16.82 -20.84
C ARG A 78 -1.31 17.54 -20.64
N SER A 79 -1.37 18.83 -20.98
CA SER A 79 -2.59 19.62 -20.84
C SER A 79 -3.70 19.18 -21.78
N LEU A 80 -3.38 18.49 -22.88
CA LEU A 80 -4.39 18.03 -23.84
C LEU A 80 -5.38 17.05 -23.19
N LYS A 81 -4.89 16.01 -22.50
CA LYS A 81 -5.76 15.05 -21.80
C LYS A 81 -6.56 15.70 -20.68
N LEU A 82 -5.95 16.62 -19.92
CA LEU A 82 -6.65 17.37 -18.87
C LEU A 82 -7.78 18.23 -19.46
N TRP A 83 -7.52 18.88 -20.58
CA TRP A 83 -8.51 19.70 -21.29
C TRP A 83 -9.69 18.86 -21.78
N PHE A 84 -9.44 17.68 -22.36
CA PHE A 84 -10.51 16.75 -22.76
C PHE A 84 -11.38 16.33 -21.57
N VAL A 85 -10.78 15.92 -20.46
CA VAL A 85 -11.54 15.53 -19.25
C VAL A 85 -12.43 16.68 -18.76
N ILE A 86 -11.88 17.89 -18.63
CA ILE A 86 -12.67 19.06 -18.18
C ILE A 86 -13.80 19.36 -19.16
N ARG A 87 -13.55 19.27 -20.47
CA ARG A 87 -14.53 19.55 -21.52
C ARG A 87 -15.63 18.48 -21.61
N MET A 88 -15.29 17.21 -21.44
CA MET A 88 -16.21 16.09 -21.59
C MET A 88 -17.14 15.95 -20.39
N TYR A 89 -16.59 16.00 -19.17
CA TYR A 89 -17.38 15.84 -17.95
C TYR A 89 -18.00 17.16 -17.47
N GLY A 90 -17.37 18.29 -17.78
CA GLY A 90 -17.75 19.58 -17.21
C GLY A 90 -17.47 19.66 -15.70
N VAL A 91 -17.65 20.85 -15.13
CA VAL A 91 -17.46 21.06 -13.68
C VAL A 91 -18.49 20.26 -12.88
N GLU A 92 -19.75 20.25 -13.31
CA GLU A 92 -20.84 19.56 -12.62
C GLU A 92 -20.65 18.04 -12.61
N GLY A 93 -20.23 17.45 -13.73
CA GLY A 93 -19.95 16.01 -13.81
C GLY A 93 -18.81 15.59 -12.90
N LEU A 94 -17.72 16.36 -12.88
CA LEU A 94 -16.58 16.10 -11.97
C LEU A 94 -16.96 16.29 -10.49
N GLN A 95 -17.79 17.28 -10.16
CA GLN A 95 -18.28 17.44 -8.79
C GLN A 95 -19.19 16.29 -8.38
N LYS A 96 -20.09 15.82 -9.27
CA LYS A 96 -20.96 14.66 -9.03
C LYS A 96 -20.13 13.41 -8.76
N TYR A 97 -19.08 13.19 -9.57
CA TYR A 97 -18.14 12.08 -9.39
C TYR A 97 -17.49 12.09 -7.98
N ILE A 98 -16.95 13.23 -7.55
CA ILE A 98 -16.33 13.34 -6.22
C ILE A 98 -17.37 13.10 -5.12
N ARG A 99 -18.55 13.71 -5.22
CA ARG A 99 -19.64 13.54 -4.22
C ARG A 99 -20.05 12.08 -4.08
N GLU A 100 -20.13 11.36 -5.19
CA GLU A 100 -20.50 9.95 -5.17
C GLU A 100 -19.45 9.09 -4.45
N HIS A 101 -18.16 9.28 -4.74
CA HIS A 101 -17.11 8.56 -4.02
C HIS A 101 -17.08 8.91 -2.52
N VAL A 102 -17.36 10.16 -2.14
CA VAL A 102 -17.51 10.53 -0.72
C VAL A 102 -18.71 9.84 -0.09
N ARG A 103 -19.86 9.79 -0.77
CA ARG A 103 -21.06 9.06 -0.31
C ARG A 103 -20.77 7.58 -0.09
N LEU A 104 -20.04 6.94 -1.00
CA LEU A 104 -19.64 5.53 -0.90
C LEU A 104 -18.68 5.29 0.27
N ALA A 105 -17.71 6.18 0.49
CA ALA A 105 -16.85 6.12 1.68
C ALA A 105 -17.64 6.29 2.97
N LYS A 106 -18.64 7.20 3.00
CA LYS A 106 -19.57 7.35 4.12
C LYS A 106 -20.44 6.12 4.36
N LYS A 107 -20.82 5.39 3.31
CA LYS A 107 -21.50 4.10 3.45
C LYS A 107 -20.60 3.06 4.11
N MET A 108 -19.35 2.94 3.67
CA MET A 108 -18.37 2.06 4.33
C MET A 108 -18.16 2.43 5.79
N GLU A 109 -18.06 3.74 6.09
CA GLU A 109 -18.03 4.23 7.48
C GLU A 109 -19.23 3.74 8.30
N GLY A 110 -20.46 3.86 7.77
CA GLY A 110 -21.66 3.39 8.45
C GLY A 110 -21.64 1.89 8.75
N LEU A 111 -21.21 1.08 7.78
CA LEU A 111 -21.08 -0.37 7.93
C LEU A 111 -20.07 -0.75 9.02
N LEU A 112 -18.89 -0.13 8.99
CA LEU A 112 -17.84 -0.39 9.98
C LEU A 112 -18.22 0.10 11.38
N ARG A 113 -18.90 1.24 11.53
CA ARG A 113 -19.38 1.72 12.83
C ARG A 113 -20.50 0.85 13.42
N GLY A 114 -21.27 0.18 12.57
CA GLY A 114 -22.32 -0.76 12.98
C GLY A 114 -21.79 -2.11 13.48
N ASP A 115 -20.48 -2.34 13.41
CA ASP A 115 -19.85 -3.59 13.81
C ASP A 115 -18.82 -3.35 14.92
N GLU A 116 -19.13 -3.84 16.12
CA GLU A 116 -18.36 -3.56 17.35
C GLU A 116 -16.91 -4.05 17.29
N ARG A 117 -16.60 -4.98 16.38
CA ARG A 117 -15.24 -5.50 16.15
C ARG A 117 -14.32 -4.49 15.50
N PHE A 118 -14.84 -3.46 14.86
CA PHE A 118 -14.03 -2.44 14.19
C PHE A 118 -14.04 -1.12 14.96
N GLU A 119 -13.00 -0.35 14.72
CA GLU A 119 -12.94 1.05 15.07
C GLU A 119 -12.43 1.87 13.89
N ILE A 120 -13.05 3.02 13.67
CA ILE A 120 -12.61 4.00 12.68
C ILE A 120 -11.63 4.95 13.33
N VAL A 121 -10.53 5.21 12.64
CA VAL A 121 -9.44 6.06 13.11
C VAL A 121 -9.54 7.42 12.42
N GLY A 122 -10.02 8.41 13.18
CA GLY A 122 -10.24 9.77 12.70
C GLY A 122 -11.58 9.96 11.97
N ASP A 123 -11.76 11.16 11.42
CA ASP A 123 -12.98 11.52 10.69
C ASP A 123 -12.90 11.12 9.22
N VAL A 124 -13.97 10.50 8.71
CA VAL A 124 -14.11 10.22 7.27
C VAL A 124 -14.65 11.46 6.58
N ILE A 125 -13.75 12.33 6.08
CA ILE A 125 -14.15 13.61 5.48
C ILE A 125 -14.41 13.47 3.97
N MET A 126 -13.62 12.63 3.29
CA MET A 126 -13.64 12.45 1.83
C MET A 126 -13.71 10.95 1.47
N GLY A 127 -13.01 10.51 0.41
CA GLY A 127 -13.08 9.14 -0.12
C GLY A 127 -12.17 8.10 0.53
N LEU A 128 -11.59 8.39 1.71
CA LEU A 128 -10.69 7.50 2.45
C LEU A 128 -11.29 7.17 3.81
N VAL A 129 -11.39 5.88 4.11
CA VAL A 129 -11.77 5.35 5.42
C VAL A 129 -10.56 4.67 6.03
N CYS A 130 -10.11 5.19 7.17
CA CYS A 130 -9.06 4.59 7.97
C CYS A 130 -9.70 3.81 9.10
N PHE A 131 -9.49 2.50 9.16
CA PHE A 131 -10.11 1.64 10.16
C PHE A 131 -9.13 0.56 10.63
N ARG A 132 -9.54 -0.13 11.68
CA ARG A 132 -8.83 -1.30 12.22
C ARG A 132 -9.82 -2.19 12.94
N MET A 133 -9.49 -3.46 13.02
CA MET A 133 -10.10 -4.37 13.98
C MET A 133 -9.61 -4.02 15.38
N ARG A 134 -10.50 -4.07 16.37
CA ARG A 134 -10.13 -3.97 17.78
C ARG A 134 -9.26 -5.18 18.14
N GLY A 135 -8.16 -4.93 18.84
CA GLY A 135 -7.17 -5.96 19.15
C GLY A 135 -5.76 -5.45 18.92
N SER A 136 -4.85 -6.40 18.66
CA SER A 136 -3.43 -6.12 18.51
C SER A 136 -3.08 -5.56 17.12
N ASN A 137 -1.86 -5.03 16.97
CA ASN A 137 -1.37 -4.60 15.66
C ASN A 137 -1.11 -5.82 14.75
N GLU A 138 -0.68 -6.92 15.36
CA GLU A 138 -0.36 -8.20 14.75
C GLU A 138 -1.61 -8.79 14.09
N ASP A 139 -2.76 -8.75 14.78
CA ASP A 139 -4.03 -9.20 14.20
C ASP A 139 -4.43 -8.36 13.00
N ASN A 140 -4.23 -7.04 13.05
CA ASN A 140 -4.55 -6.15 11.94
C ASN A 140 -3.59 -6.34 10.75
N GLN A 141 -2.31 -6.66 11.01
CA GLN A 141 -1.34 -7.05 9.97
C GLN A 141 -1.75 -8.37 9.32
N CYS A 142 -2.13 -9.36 10.11
CA CYS A 142 -2.63 -10.65 9.64
C CYS A 142 -3.89 -10.47 8.78
N LEU A 143 -4.86 -9.68 9.27
CA LEU A 143 -6.08 -9.33 8.54
C LEU A 143 -5.76 -8.71 7.18
N LEU A 144 -4.92 -7.68 7.13
CA LEU A 144 -4.54 -7.03 5.87
C LEU A 144 -3.85 -7.99 4.91
N THR A 145 -2.97 -8.84 5.43
CA THR A 145 -2.24 -9.84 4.65
C THR A 145 -3.21 -10.83 4.02
N LYS A 146 -4.13 -11.41 4.78
CA LYS A 146 -5.16 -12.33 4.26
C LYS A 146 -6.08 -11.65 3.24
N LEU A 147 -6.48 -10.40 3.49
CA LEU A 147 -7.29 -9.63 2.56
C LEU A 147 -6.60 -9.47 1.20
N ASN A 148 -5.34 -9.04 1.20
CA ASN A 148 -4.57 -8.85 -0.02
C ASN A 148 -4.23 -10.19 -0.72
N SER A 149 -3.87 -11.23 0.04
CA SER A 149 -3.57 -12.57 -0.49
C SER A 149 -4.78 -13.25 -1.12
N SER A 150 -6.00 -12.87 -0.73
CA SER A 150 -7.22 -13.38 -1.37
C SER A 150 -7.36 -12.97 -2.84
N GLY A 151 -6.68 -11.90 -3.27
CA GLY A 151 -6.81 -11.32 -4.62
C GLY A 151 -8.16 -10.65 -4.91
N ARG A 152 -9.09 -10.64 -3.95
CA ARG A 152 -10.46 -10.11 -4.13
C ARG A 152 -10.57 -8.62 -3.83
N ILE A 153 -9.71 -8.11 -2.94
CA ILE A 153 -9.64 -6.71 -2.54
C ILE A 153 -8.18 -6.35 -2.29
N HIS A 154 -7.81 -5.11 -2.59
CA HIS A 154 -6.49 -4.59 -2.27
C HIS A 154 -6.60 -3.36 -1.37
N MET A 155 -5.91 -3.39 -0.23
CA MET A 155 -5.80 -2.28 0.71
C MET A 155 -4.37 -2.12 1.17
N VAL A 156 -4.07 -0.93 1.68
CA VAL A 156 -2.73 -0.56 2.13
C VAL A 156 -2.74 -0.13 3.60
N PRO A 157 -1.64 -0.38 4.34
CA PRO A 157 -1.56 0.02 5.73
C PRO A 157 -1.13 1.48 5.89
N ALA A 158 -1.26 1.99 7.11
CA ALA A 158 -0.54 3.13 7.65
C ALA A 158 -0.24 2.91 9.13
N SER A 159 0.73 3.64 9.68
CA SER A 159 0.99 3.71 11.12
C SER A 159 0.60 5.08 11.65
N LEU A 160 -0.19 5.12 12.71
CA LEU A 160 -0.59 6.34 13.40
C LEU A 160 -0.33 6.21 14.90
N GLY A 161 0.75 6.83 15.40
CA GLY A 161 1.14 6.72 16.81
C GLY A 161 1.32 5.26 17.24
N ASP A 162 2.11 4.52 16.47
CA ASP A 162 2.39 3.08 16.64
C ASP A 162 1.16 2.16 16.54
N ARG A 163 0.03 2.68 16.06
CA ARG A 163 -1.16 1.88 15.74
C ARG A 163 -1.18 1.54 14.25
N PHE A 164 -1.23 0.25 13.94
CA PHE A 164 -1.43 -0.23 12.58
C PHE A 164 -2.87 0.01 12.09
N VAL A 165 -3.05 0.75 11.01
CA VAL A 165 -4.35 1.15 10.47
C VAL A 165 -4.47 0.69 9.03
N ILE A 166 -5.62 0.14 8.66
CA ILE A 166 -5.95 -0.26 7.30
C ILE A 166 -6.66 0.89 6.60
N ARG A 167 -6.26 1.18 5.36
CA ARG A 167 -6.80 2.26 4.55
C ARG A 167 -7.64 1.70 3.41
N PHE A 168 -8.94 2.00 3.46
CA PHE A 168 -9.89 1.71 2.41
C PHE A 168 -10.17 2.98 1.59
N CYS A 169 -9.89 2.93 0.29
CA CYS A 169 -10.17 4.02 -0.65
C CYS A 169 -11.09 3.51 -1.75
N VAL A 170 -12.11 4.30 -2.10
CA VAL A 170 -12.95 4.04 -3.27
C VAL A 170 -12.23 4.53 -4.52
N CYS A 171 -11.67 3.60 -5.29
CA CYS A 171 -10.83 3.92 -6.45
C CYS A 171 -11.52 3.74 -7.81
N GLN A 172 -12.44 2.77 -7.92
CA GLN A 172 -13.08 2.44 -9.19
C GLN A 172 -13.98 3.58 -9.68
N GLU A 173 -13.86 3.99 -10.96
CA GLU A 173 -14.57 5.15 -11.51
C GLU A 173 -16.09 5.08 -11.33
N ASN A 174 -16.67 3.92 -11.62
CA ASN A 174 -18.12 3.67 -11.55
C ASN A 174 -18.48 2.81 -10.33
N ALA A 175 -17.77 2.97 -9.22
CA ALA A 175 -18.06 2.25 -7.98
C ALA A 175 -19.53 2.46 -7.57
N THR A 176 -20.12 1.41 -7.02
CA THR A 176 -21.53 1.37 -6.62
C THR A 176 -21.68 0.96 -5.17
N ASP A 177 -22.90 1.11 -4.66
CA ASP A 177 -23.33 0.59 -3.36
C ASP A 177 -23.01 -0.90 -3.16
N ARG A 178 -23.14 -1.70 -4.24
CA ARG A 178 -22.86 -3.13 -4.26
C ARG A 178 -21.38 -3.42 -4.01
N ASP A 179 -20.49 -2.63 -4.61
CA ASP A 179 -19.05 -2.82 -4.46
C ASP A 179 -18.61 -2.57 -3.02
N ILE A 180 -19.22 -1.58 -2.35
CA ILE A 180 -18.98 -1.28 -0.93
C ILE A 180 -19.47 -2.42 -0.03
N GLU A 181 -20.66 -2.95 -0.29
CA GLU A 181 -21.20 -4.11 0.44
C GLU A 181 -20.31 -5.34 0.27
N VAL A 182 -19.90 -5.66 -0.95
CA VAL A 182 -19.01 -6.80 -1.23
C VAL A 182 -17.66 -6.61 -0.54
N ALA A 183 -17.08 -5.41 -0.60
CA ALA A 183 -15.83 -5.10 0.09
C ALA A 183 -15.95 -5.29 1.61
N TYR A 184 -17.05 -4.81 2.19
CA TYR A 184 -17.32 -4.96 3.61
C TYR A 184 -17.55 -6.43 4.01
N ASP A 185 -18.29 -7.20 3.22
CA ASP A 185 -18.51 -8.63 3.46
C ASP A 185 -17.19 -9.40 3.45
N ILE A 186 -16.27 -9.08 2.53
CA ILE A 186 -14.92 -9.65 2.51
C ILE A 186 -14.17 -9.30 3.79
N ILE A 187 -14.15 -8.03 4.18
CA ILE A 187 -13.50 -7.56 5.43
C ILE A 187 -14.05 -8.31 6.65
N LYS A 188 -15.38 -8.41 6.73
CA LYS A 188 -16.09 -9.07 7.83
C LYS A 188 -15.78 -10.57 7.89
N GLN A 189 -15.80 -11.27 6.76
CA GLN A 189 -15.50 -12.70 6.69
C GLN A 189 -14.05 -12.99 7.08
N THR A 190 -13.08 -12.23 6.53
CA THR A 190 -11.66 -12.42 6.88
C THR A 190 -11.39 -12.07 8.35
N THR A 191 -12.09 -11.07 8.89
CA THR A 191 -12.02 -10.73 10.32
C THR A 191 -12.48 -11.90 11.20
N LEU A 192 -13.57 -12.58 10.84
CA LEU A 192 -14.02 -13.77 11.58
C LEU A 192 -12.97 -14.90 11.54
N GLN A 193 -12.29 -15.08 10.41
CA GLN A 193 -11.23 -16.08 10.28
C GLN A 193 -10.04 -15.77 11.21
N VAL A 194 -9.57 -14.52 11.21
CA VAL A 194 -8.46 -14.08 12.09
C VAL A 194 -8.83 -14.26 13.57
N LEU A 195 -10.04 -13.86 13.96
CA LEU A 195 -10.48 -14.01 15.34
C LEU A 195 -10.60 -15.49 15.74
N HIS A 196 -11.09 -16.37 14.86
CA HIS A 196 -11.19 -17.80 15.18
C HIS A 196 -9.82 -18.46 15.31
N GLU A 197 -8.85 -18.10 14.46
CA GLU A 197 -7.48 -18.59 14.55
C GLU A 197 -6.79 -18.12 15.83
N SER A 198 -6.98 -16.84 16.23
CA SER A 198 -6.41 -16.31 17.48
C SER A 198 -6.94 -16.99 18.75
N VAL A 199 -8.16 -17.56 18.69
CA VAL A 199 -8.78 -18.26 19.84
C VAL A 199 -8.41 -19.74 19.87
N ALA A 200 -8.02 -20.33 18.74
CA ALA A 200 -7.61 -21.73 18.65
C ALA A 200 -6.20 -21.99 19.22
N GLU A 201 -5.41 -20.94 19.44
CA GLU A 201 -3.97 -21.01 19.74
C GLU A 201 -3.49 -20.86 21.21
N PRO A 202 -4.28 -21.10 22.29
CA PRO A 202 -3.67 -21.08 23.63
C PRO A 202 -3.86 -22.32 24.55
N LEU A 203 -3.99 -23.57 24.06
CA LEU A 203 -4.09 -24.73 24.98
C LEU A 203 -3.30 -26.01 24.62
N VAL A 204 -2.59 -26.08 23.48
CA VAL A 204 -1.95 -27.33 23.07
C VAL A 204 -0.42 -27.29 23.15
N GLU A 205 0.23 -26.14 22.91
CA GLU A 205 1.69 -26.10 22.85
C GLU A 205 2.39 -26.22 24.23
N GLU A 206 1.87 -25.62 25.31
CA GLU A 206 2.52 -25.73 26.62
C GLU A 206 2.46 -27.16 27.20
N ALA A 207 1.32 -27.84 27.04
CA ALA A 207 1.16 -29.21 27.51
C ALA A 207 1.96 -30.23 26.68
N GLU A 208 2.11 -30.00 25.37
CA GLU A 208 2.93 -30.86 24.53
C GLU A 208 4.42 -30.64 24.78
N LEU A 209 4.89 -29.40 24.98
CA LEU A 209 6.29 -29.13 25.33
C LEU A 209 6.70 -29.73 26.68
N GLU A 210 5.88 -29.59 27.72
CA GLU A 210 6.15 -30.23 29.03
C GLU A 210 6.20 -31.76 28.89
N SER A 211 5.31 -32.34 28.08
CA SER A 211 5.30 -33.80 27.84
C SER A 211 6.50 -34.30 27.03
N LEU A 212 7.09 -33.44 26.19
CA LEU A 212 8.26 -33.74 25.37
C LEU A 212 9.55 -33.56 26.18
N GLU A 213 9.62 -32.57 27.06
CA GLU A 213 10.74 -32.38 27.99
C GLU A 213 10.82 -33.52 29.02
N GLU A 214 9.70 -33.97 29.60
CA GLU A 214 9.70 -35.14 30.50
C GLU A 214 10.13 -36.44 29.79
N LYS A 215 9.73 -36.63 28.53
CA LYS A 215 10.15 -37.78 27.72
C LYS A 215 11.62 -37.73 27.35
N ALA A 216 12.17 -36.55 27.06
CA ALA A 216 13.59 -36.37 26.79
C ALA A 216 14.44 -36.70 28.02
N TYR A 217 14.04 -36.23 29.20
CA TYR A 217 14.74 -36.52 30.46
C TYR A 217 14.74 -38.01 30.80
N SER A 218 13.60 -38.68 30.60
CA SER A 218 13.43 -40.14 30.77
C SER A 218 14.28 -40.98 29.79
N LEU A 219 14.51 -40.48 28.56
CA LEU A 219 15.35 -41.17 27.58
C LEU A 219 16.84 -41.06 27.92
N GLU A 220 17.30 -39.91 28.40
CA GLU A 220 18.70 -39.70 28.79
C GLU A 220 19.11 -40.60 29.97
N GLU A 221 18.23 -40.79 30.95
CA GLU A 221 18.44 -41.71 32.08
C GLU A 221 18.57 -43.18 31.63
N LYS A 222 17.79 -43.59 30.62
CA LYS A 222 17.83 -44.94 30.03
C LYS A 222 19.07 -45.16 29.15
N LEU A 223 19.61 -44.11 28.54
CA LEU A 223 20.83 -44.18 27.74
C LEU A 223 22.09 -44.24 28.62
N GLN A 224 22.11 -43.52 29.75
CA GLN A 224 23.22 -43.58 30.71
C GLN A 224 23.31 -44.94 31.43
N SER A 225 22.18 -45.59 31.71
CA SER A 225 22.15 -46.93 32.31
C SER A 225 22.51 -48.08 31.35
N ARG A 226 22.45 -47.88 30.02
CA ARG A 226 22.80 -48.89 29.01
C ARG A 226 24.28 -48.92 28.62
N ASN A 227 25.06 -47.87 28.89
CA ASN A 227 26.46 -47.78 28.47
C ASN A 227 27.49 -48.42 29.43
N VAL A 228 27.04 -49.23 30.41
CA VAL A 228 27.94 -49.92 31.36
C VAL A 228 28.29 -51.36 30.93
N SER A 229 27.73 -51.91 29.84
CA SER A 229 28.13 -53.24 29.35
C SER A 229 28.27 -53.32 27.83
N CYS A 230 29.44 -52.97 27.31
CA CYS A 230 30.16 -53.76 26.30
C CYS A 230 31.46 -53.05 25.90
N ARG A 231 32.57 -53.44 26.55
CA ARG A 231 33.93 -53.32 26.01
C ARG A 231 34.31 -54.71 25.48
N SER A 232 34.58 -54.84 24.19
CA SER A 232 35.74 -55.57 23.62
C SER A 232 35.54 -55.79 22.11
N ASP A 233 36.60 -55.46 21.37
CA ASP A 233 36.96 -55.96 20.04
C ASP A 233 36.13 -55.51 18.82
N CYS A 234 36.70 -54.59 18.03
CA CYS A 234 37.30 -54.93 16.74
C CYS A 234 37.85 -53.69 16.03
N VAL A 235 39.08 -53.85 15.55
CA VAL A 235 39.82 -52.94 14.67
C VAL A 235 39.31 -53.11 13.24
N VAL A 236 39.27 -52.01 12.48
CA VAL A 236 39.61 -51.86 11.04
C VAL A 236 38.72 -50.80 10.36
N GLY A 237 39.38 -49.70 9.96
CA GLY A 237 39.22 -48.89 8.74
C GLY A 237 37.83 -48.53 8.19
N CYS A 238 37.57 -47.23 8.02
CA CYS A 238 37.24 -46.66 6.71
C CYS A 238 37.29 -45.12 6.71
N GLN A 239 37.49 -44.59 5.51
CA GLN A 239 38.03 -43.26 5.16
C GLN A 239 37.06 -42.11 5.40
N HIS A 240 37.62 -40.91 5.65
CA HIS A 240 36.91 -39.63 5.62
C HIS A 240 36.89 -39.10 4.17
N GLU A 241 35.70 -38.94 3.59
CA GLU A 241 35.46 -38.06 2.45
C GLU A 241 34.66 -36.84 2.92
N THR A 242 35.28 -35.66 2.85
CA THR A 242 34.64 -34.35 3.03
C THR A 242 34.05 -33.89 1.70
N THR A 243 32.73 -33.83 1.61
CA THR A 243 32.01 -33.23 0.46
C THR A 243 31.41 -31.89 0.87
N THR A 244 32.00 -30.81 0.35
CA THR A 244 31.49 -29.45 0.38
C THR A 244 30.30 -29.28 -0.57
N MET A 245 29.21 -28.63 -0.13
CA MET A 245 28.05 -28.30 -0.98
C MET A 245 28.36 -27.17 -1.97
N PRO A 246 27.84 -27.20 -3.22
CA PRO A 246 28.06 -26.15 -4.22
C PRO A 246 27.02 -25.01 -4.13
N VAL A 247 27.50 -23.79 -4.42
CA VAL A 247 26.73 -22.53 -4.50
C VAL A 247 26.02 -22.42 -5.87
N PRO A 248 24.77 -21.91 -5.98
CA PRO A 248 24.03 -21.88 -7.24
C PRO A 248 24.56 -20.86 -8.27
N ASP A 249 24.60 -21.30 -9.53
CA ASP A 249 25.04 -20.56 -10.72
C ASP A 249 23.95 -19.58 -11.23
N PHE A 250 24.21 -18.29 -11.05
CA PHE A 250 23.34 -17.16 -11.45
C PHE A 250 23.15 -17.06 -12.98
N ALA A 251 23.96 -17.73 -13.81
CA ALA A 251 23.84 -17.67 -15.27
C ALA A 251 22.66 -18.48 -15.85
N ARG A 252 21.96 -19.28 -15.01
CA ARG A 252 20.78 -20.05 -15.40
C ARG A 252 19.47 -19.26 -15.33
N ILE A 253 19.37 -18.32 -14.38
CA ILE A 253 18.14 -17.53 -14.14
C ILE A 253 17.90 -16.50 -15.24
N LEU A 254 18.96 -15.99 -15.88
CA LEU A 254 18.84 -14.96 -16.92
C LEU A 254 18.46 -15.50 -18.32
N ARG A 255 18.36 -16.83 -18.50
CA ARG A 255 17.92 -17.44 -19.76
C ARG A 255 16.42 -17.73 -19.83
N GLU A 256 15.68 -17.62 -18.73
CA GLU A 256 14.26 -17.97 -18.67
C GLU A 256 13.28 -16.78 -18.86
N LEU A 257 13.78 -15.55 -19.07
CA LEU A 257 12.94 -14.35 -19.22
C LEU A 257 12.90 -13.75 -20.64
N ASN A 258 12.99 -14.58 -21.68
CA ASN A 258 12.84 -14.14 -23.06
C ASN A 258 11.35 -13.93 -23.43
N ILE A 259 10.81 -12.72 -23.24
CA ILE A 259 9.53 -12.31 -23.81
C ILE A 259 9.82 -11.54 -25.10
N GLU A 260 9.66 -12.23 -26.23
CA GLU A 260 9.76 -11.69 -27.57
C GLU A 260 8.61 -10.73 -27.91
N SER A 261 8.98 -9.69 -28.64
CA SER A 261 8.14 -8.71 -29.31
C SER A 261 7.23 -9.31 -30.38
N ARG A 262 5.93 -9.01 -30.33
CA ARG A 262 5.05 -8.78 -31.49
C ARG A 262 3.96 -7.78 -31.13
#